data_AF-A0A7X7W1P1-F1
#
_entry.id   AF-A0A7X7W1P1-F1
#
_cell.length_a   1.000
_cell.length_b   1.000
_cell.length_c   1.000
_cell.angle_alpha   90.00
_cell.angle_beta   90.00
_cell.angle_gamma   90.00
#
_symmetry.space_group_name_H-M   'P 1'
#
loop_
_entity.id
_entity.type
_entity.pdbx_description
1 polymer ?
#
loop_
_entity_poly.entity_id
_entity_poly.type
_entity_poly.pdbx_seq_one_letter_code
_entity_poly.pdbx_strand_id
1 'polypeptide(L)'
;MFLDAVRTILQDSGFAALTWQHCVMIVLSFVLIYLAIAKKFEPLLLLPIAFGMLLANLPVAGLMAEPAEGSEGPGGLLYYLYQGVKLGIYPSLIFLGIGAMTDFGPLIARPSSLFMGAGAQFGIAAAFMIALATGLFTPQEAASIGIIGG
;
A
#
# COMPACT_ATOMS: atom_id res chain seq x y z
N MET A 1 29.60 34.32 0.70
CA MET A 1 29.49 33.63 2.01
C MET A 1 28.04 33.44 2.45
N PHE A 2 27.22 34.48 2.68
CA PHE A 2 25.80 34.31 3.03
C PHE A 2 24.93 33.84 1.85
N LEU A 3 25.13 34.41 0.66
CA LEU A 3 24.43 33.98 -0.56
C LEU A 3 24.76 32.54 -0.97
N ASP A 4 25.99 32.09 -0.73
CA ASP A 4 26.42 30.71 -0.97
C ASP A 4 25.76 29.75 0.02
N ALA A 5 25.70 30.12 1.31
CA ALA A 5 25.00 29.32 2.33
C ALA A 5 23.49 29.18 2.02
N VAL A 6 22.83 30.26 1.57
CA VAL A 6 21.42 30.21 1.15
C VAL A 6 21.25 29.35 -0.10
N ARG A 7 22.19 29.42 -1.06
CA ARG A 7 22.17 28.59 -2.28
C ARG A 7 22.39 27.10 -1.96
N THR A 8 23.32 26.78 -1.06
CA THR A 8 23.55 25.40 -0.58
C THR A 8 22.34 24.87 0.18
N ILE A 9 21.74 25.65 1.09
CA ILE A 9 20.50 25.24 1.77
C ILE A 9 19.36 25.03 0.77
N LEU A 10 19.21 25.89 -0.24
CA LEU A 10 18.19 25.70 -1.26
C LEU A 10 18.45 24.45 -2.12
N GLN A 11 19.70 24.16 -2.47
CA GLN A 11 20.08 22.99 -3.27
C GLN A 11 19.98 21.67 -2.48
N ASP A 12 20.35 21.68 -1.21
CA ASP A 12 20.27 20.52 -0.31
C ASP A 12 18.88 20.37 0.34
N SER A 13 18.04 21.40 0.22
CA SER A 13 16.65 21.31 0.69
C SER A 13 15.88 20.31 -0.16
N GLY A 14 15.05 19.50 0.50
CA GLY A 14 14.14 18.57 -0.18
C GLY A 14 13.22 19.25 -1.21
N PHE A 15 13.05 20.57 -1.14
CA PHE A 15 12.32 21.35 -2.14
C PHE A 15 13.00 21.37 -3.51
N ALA A 16 14.33 21.29 -3.60
CA ALA A 16 15.04 21.24 -4.89
C ALA A 16 14.96 19.86 -5.57
N ALA A 17 14.77 18.80 -4.79
CA ALA A 17 14.58 17.43 -5.28
C ALA A 17 13.09 17.07 -5.50
N LEU A 18 12.17 18.02 -5.25
CA LEU A 18 10.74 17.79 -5.37
C LEU A 18 10.32 17.71 -6.84
N THR A 19 10.05 16.50 -7.32
CA THR A 19 9.45 16.29 -8.64
C THR A 19 7.94 16.53 -8.60
N TRP A 20 7.35 16.78 -9.76
CA TRP A 20 5.89 16.90 -9.87
C TRP A 20 5.18 15.58 -9.49
N GLN A 21 5.82 14.42 -9.67
CA GLN A 21 5.26 13.13 -9.25
C GLN A 21 5.10 13.05 -7.73
N HIS A 22 6.08 13.52 -6.96
CA HIS A 22 5.97 13.59 -5.50
C HIS A 22 4.80 14.49 -5.08
N CYS A 23 4.59 15.62 -5.76
CA CYS A 23 3.46 16.50 -5.50
C CYS A 23 2.12 15.78 -5.70
N VAL A 24 1.98 15.03 -6.80
CA VAL A 24 0.75 14.24 -7.08
C VAL A 24 0.51 13.20 -6.00
N MET A 25 1.54 12.43 -5.63
CA MET A 25 1.42 11.39 -4.61
C MET A 25 1.09 11.95 -3.22
N ILE A 26 1.66 13.10 -2.86
CA ILE A 26 1.33 13.80 -1.61
C ILE A 26 -0.13 14.24 -1.62
N VAL A 27 -0.62 14.82 -2.71
CA VAL A 27 -2.05 15.20 -2.83
C VAL A 27 -2.95 13.97 -2.70
N LEU A 28 -2.63 12.87 -3.38
CA LEU A 28 -3.39 11.62 -3.25
C LEU A 28 -3.38 11.08 -1.81
N SER A 29 -2.24 11.16 -1.11
CA SER A 29 -2.15 10.74 0.30
C SER A 29 -3.12 11.53 1.19
N PHE A 30 -3.26 12.85 0.98
CA PHE A 30 -4.23 13.67 1.72
C PHE A 30 -5.67 13.33 1.37
N VAL A 31 -5.97 13.02 0.11
CA VAL A 31 -7.30 12.55 -0.31
C VAL A 31 -7.65 11.23 0.42
N LEU A 32 -6.72 10.28 0.49
CA LEU A 32 -6.93 9.02 1.19
C LEU A 32 -7.07 9.22 2.71
N ILE A 33 -6.27 10.10 3.32
CA ILE A 33 -6.42 10.47 4.75
C ILE A 33 -7.82 11.07 4.98
N TYR A 34 -8.29 11.95 4.10
CA TYR A 34 -9.63 12.53 4.19
C TYR A 34 -10.71 11.44 4.12
N LEU A 35 -10.60 10.49 3.18
CA LEU A 35 -11.55 9.38 3.07
C LEU A 35 -11.54 8.48 4.32
N ALA A 36 -10.36 8.20 4.87
CA ALA A 36 -10.21 7.40 6.08
C ALA A 36 -10.82 8.07 7.33
N ILE A 37 -10.64 9.39 7.49
CA ILE A 37 -11.07 10.12 8.70
C ILE A 37 -12.49 10.66 8.57
N ALA A 38 -12.77 11.44 7.52
CA ALA A 38 -14.05 12.15 7.38
C ALA A 38 -15.17 11.21 6.92
N LYS A 39 -14.85 10.25 6.05
CA LYS A 39 -15.82 9.29 5.51
C LYS A 39 -15.74 7.91 6.15
N LYS A 40 -14.74 7.66 7.01
CA LYS A 40 -14.57 6.39 7.74
C LYS A 40 -14.49 5.16 6.83
N PHE A 41 -13.93 5.31 5.64
CA PHE A 41 -13.60 4.15 4.80
C PHE A 41 -12.41 3.42 5.42
N GLU A 42 -12.64 2.18 5.86
CA GLU A 42 -11.64 1.26 6.44
C GLU A 42 -10.52 1.96 7.24
N PRO A 43 -10.87 2.74 8.28
CA PRO A 43 -9.94 3.68 8.90
C PRO A 43 -8.71 2.98 9.50
N LEU A 44 -8.86 1.72 9.92
CA LEU A 44 -7.79 0.92 10.52
C LEU A 44 -6.67 0.58 9.51
N LEU A 45 -7.00 0.42 8.23
CA LEU A 45 -6.03 0.04 7.19
C LEU A 45 -5.68 1.24 6.30
N LEU A 46 -6.68 1.99 5.86
CA LEU A 46 -6.52 3.07 4.89
C LEU A 46 -5.68 4.24 5.46
N LEU A 47 -5.83 4.55 6.74
CA LEU A 47 -5.08 5.65 7.37
C LEU A 47 -3.56 5.34 7.47
N PRO A 48 -3.12 4.18 7.99
CA PRO A 48 -1.71 3.80 7.94
C PRO A 48 -1.13 3.72 6.53
N ILE A 49 -1.90 3.23 5.56
CA ILE A 49 -1.47 3.17 4.14
C ILE A 49 -1.25 4.58 3.59
N ALA A 50 -2.20 5.49 3.81
CA ALA A 50 -2.10 6.86 3.32
C ALA A 50 -0.96 7.63 3.99
N PHE A 51 -0.72 7.40 5.29
CA PHE A 51 0.40 7.99 6.00
C PHE A 51 1.75 7.43 5.52
N GLY A 52 1.85 6.11 5.29
CA GLY A 52 3.03 5.49 4.68
C GLY A 52 3.32 6.01 3.28
N MET A 53 2.27 6.21 2.46
CA MET A 53 2.36 6.83 1.13
C MET A 53 2.91 8.27 1.22
N LEU A 54 2.43 9.07 2.18
CA LEU A 54 2.92 10.42 2.40
C LEU A 54 4.43 10.40 2.74
N LEU A 55 4.83 9.60 3.73
CA LEU A 55 6.22 9.52 4.18
C LEU A 55 7.17 8.99 3.11
N ALA A 56 6.77 7.98 2.35
CA ALA A 56 7.58 7.40 1.28
C ALA A 56 7.83 8.36 0.10
N ASN A 57 6.98 9.38 -0.06
CA ASN A 57 7.09 10.37 -1.14
C ASN A 57 7.70 11.70 -0.67
N LEU A 58 8.20 11.80 0.57
CA LEU A 58 8.97 12.96 1.01
C LEU A 58 10.36 12.96 0.36
N PRO A 59 10.76 14.05 -0.33
CA PRO A 59 12.04 14.11 -1.02
C PRO A 59 13.20 14.03 -0.03
N VAL A 60 14.29 13.37 -0.43
CA VAL A 60 15.55 13.27 0.32
C VAL A 60 15.44 12.52 1.67
N ALA A 61 14.25 12.01 2.04
CA ALA A 61 14.04 11.34 3.32
C ALA A 61 14.65 9.93 3.39
N GLY A 62 14.89 9.27 2.25
CA GLY A 62 15.55 7.95 2.19
C GLY A 62 14.83 6.83 2.95
N LEU A 63 13.56 7.02 3.34
CA LEU A 63 12.86 6.13 4.27
C LEU A 63 12.60 4.73 3.71
N MET A 64 12.56 4.59 2.39
CA MET A 64 12.43 3.32 1.66
C MET A 64 13.75 2.85 1.04
N ALA A 65 14.87 3.53 1.29
CA ALA A 65 16.15 3.17 0.69
C ALA A 65 16.62 1.80 1.19
N GLU A 66 17.00 0.94 0.24
CA GLU A 66 17.61 -0.34 0.57
C GLU A 66 18.99 -0.10 1.19
N PRO A 67 19.42 -0.93 2.16
CA PRO A 67 20.78 -0.86 2.68
C PRO A 67 21.75 -1.23 1.54
N ALA A 68 22.53 -0.26 1.06
CA ALA A 68 23.49 -0.52 -0.01
C ALA A 68 24.71 -1.29 0.54
N GLU A 69 25.06 -2.39 -0.13
CA GLU A 69 26.25 -3.18 0.17
C GLU A 69 27.51 -2.31 -0.05
N GLY A 70 28.09 -1.82 1.06
CA GLY A 70 29.32 -1.02 1.05
C GLY A 70 29.19 0.44 1.53
N SER A 71 27.99 0.89 1.91
CA SER A 71 27.81 2.19 2.59
C SER A 71 27.46 1.98 4.07
N GLU A 72 28.14 2.69 4.98
CA GLU A 72 28.07 2.54 6.44
C GLU A 72 26.74 2.99 7.10
N GLY A 73 25.64 3.05 6.34
CA GLY A 73 24.34 3.52 6.83
C GLY A 73 23.31 2.38 6.95
N PRO A 74 22.51 2.33 8.04
CA PRO A 74 21.34 1.44 8.09
C PRO A 74 20.34 1.81 6.99
N GLY A 75 19.64 0.82 6.44
CA GLY A 75 18.55 1.04 5.47
C GLY A 75 17.42 1.89 6.05
N GLY A 76 16.54 2.39 5.18
CA GLY A 76 15.40 3.20 5.61
C GLY A 76 14.44 2.44 6.53
N LEU A 77 13.84 3.12 7.52
CA LEU A 77 12.91 2.48 8.46
C LEU A 77 11.72 1.81 7.73
N LEU A 78 11.15 2.47 6.72
CA LEU A 78 10.01 1.93 5.97
C LEU A 78 10.44 0.76 5.09
N TYR A 79 11.70 0.68 4.66
CA TYR A 79 12.23 -0.49 3.95
C TYR A 79 12.16 -1.74 4.84
N TYR A 80 12.66 -1.67 6.07
CA TYR A 80 12.63 -2.82 6.98
C TYR A 80 11.21 -3.23 7.38
N LEU A 81 10.30 -2.26 7.56
CA LEU A 81 8.88 -2.57 7.76
C LEU A 81 8.28 -3.24 6.51
N TYR A 82 8.62 -2.78 5.31
CA TYR A 82 8.12 -3.36 4.07
C TYR A 82 8.62 -4.80 3.83
N GLN A 83 9.78 -5.19 4.39
CA GLN A 83 10.23 -6.59 4.35
C GLN A 83 9.22 -7.55 4.99
N GLY A 84 8.51 -7.13 6.05
CA GLY A 84 7.45 -7.96 6.64
C GLY A 84 6.30 -8.24 5.66
N VAL A 85 6.05 -7.35 4.70
CA VAL A 85 5.10 -7.56 3.60
C VAL A 85 5.69 -8.45 2.51
N LYS A 86 6.93 -8.16 2.06
CA LYS A 86 7.62 -8.97 1.03
C LYS A 86 7.81 -10.43 1.44
N LEU A 87 8.12 -10.67 2.71
CA LEU A 87 8.27 -12.01 3.28
C LEU A 87 6.92 -12.69 3.60
N GLY A 88 5.80 -12.00 3.39
CA GLY A 88 4.46 -12.54 3.65
C GLY A 88 4.10 -12.69 5.13
N ILE A 89 4.91 -12.14 6.04
CA ILE A 89 4.71 -12.26 7.50
C ILE A 89 3.46 -11.47 7.92
N TYR A 90 3.37 -10.19 7.55
CA TYR A 90 2.25 -9.35 7.98
C TYR A 90 0.90 -9.79 7.40
N PRO A 91 0.76 -10.07 6.09
CA PRO A 91 -0.51 -10.57 5.57
C PRO A 91 -0.96 -11.87 6.25
N SER A 92 -0.04 -12.81 6.48
CA SER A 92 -0.37 -14.09 7.13
C SER A 92 -0.83 -13.91 8.59
N LEU A 93 -0.17 -13.02 9.35
CA LEU A 93 -0.57 -12.71 10.72
C LEU A 93 -1.92 -11.97 10.78
N ILE A 94 -2.18 -11.05 9.84
CA ILE A 94 -3.47 -10.37 9.73
C ILE A 94 -4.57 -11.38 9.43
N PHE A 95 -4.37 -12.30 8.48
CA PHE A 95 -5.35 -13.34 8.16
C PHE A 95 -5.57 -14.33 9.31
N LEU A 96 -4.53 -14.66 10.07
CA LEU A 96 -4.68 -15.44 11.31
C LEU A 96 -5.58 -14.70 12.31
N GLY A 97 -5.37 -13.40 12.49
CA GLY A 97 -6.21 -12.56 13.36
C GLY A 97 -7.67 -12.49 12.89
N ILE A 98 -7.90 -12.28 11.59
CA ILE A 98 -9.25 -12.29 10.99
C ILE A 98 -9.92 -13.65 11.23
N GLY A 99 -9.21 -14.75 11.00
CA GLY A 99 -9.71 -16.11 11.26
C GLY A 99 -10.06 -16.34 12.73
N ALA A 100 -9.24 -15.85 13.66
CA ALA A 100 -9.51 -15.94 15.10
C ALA A 100 -10.74 -15.12 15.55
N MET A 101 -11.07 -14.04 14.83
CA MET A 101 -12.24 -13.19 15.10
C MET A 101 -13.50 -13.66 14.34
N THR A 102 -13.39 -14.63 13.43
CA THR A 102 -14.51 -15.09 12.61
C THR A 102 -15.40 -16.07 13.38
N ASP A 103 -16.69 -15.75 13.51
CA ASP A 103 -17.69 -16.66 14.08
C ASP A 103 -18.24 -17.62 13.01
N PHE A 104 -17.99 -18.91 13.18
CA PHE A 104 -18.47 -19.96 12.29
C PHE A 104 -19.89 -20.45 12.63
N GLY A 105 -20.48 -20.06 13.76
CA GLY A 105 -21.81 -20.49 14.18
C GLY A 105 -22.90 -20.26 13.11
N PRO A 106 -23.02 -19.06 12.52
CA PRO A 106 -23.96 -18.80 11.44
C PRO A 106 -23.72 -19.62 10.17
N LEU A 107 -22.44 -19.88 9.83
CA LEU A 107 -22.05 -20.64 8.64
C LEU A 107 -22.41 -22.13 8.79
N ILE A 108 -22.15 -22.70 9.97
CA ILE A 108 -22.47 -24.11 10.29
C ILE A 108 -23.99 -24.32 10.38
N ALA A 109 -24.71 -23.35 10.95
CA ALA A 109 -26.16 -23.43 11.09
C ALA A 109 -26.91 -23.41 9.74
N ARG A 110 -26.35 -22.74 8.71
CA ARG A 110 -26.93 -22.68 7.36
C ARG A 110 -25.84 -22.88 6.30
N PRO A 111 -25.47 -24.14 5.99
CA PRO A 111 -24.37 -24.44 5.07
C PRO A 111 -24.63 -23.95 3.64
N SER A 112 -25.88 -23.66 3.28
CA SER A 112 -26.20 -23.03 1.99
C SER A 112 -25.59 -21.63 1.82
N SER A 113 -25.28 -20.92 2.91
CA SER A 113 -24.57 -19.63 2.85
C SER A 113 -23.13 -19.75 2.31
N LEU A 114 -22.53 -20.95 2.38
CA LEU A 114 -21.23 -21.22 1.76
C LEU A 114 -21.25 -21.00 0.23
N PHE A 115 -22.39 -21.27 -0.43
CA PHE A 115 -22.54 -21.01 -1.86
C PHE A 115 -22.58 -19.51 -2.20
N MET A 116 -22.97 -18.63 -1.27
CA MET A 116 -22.82 -17.18 -1.48
C MET A 116 -21.35 -16.78 -1.51
N GLY A 117 -20.52 -17.42 -0.68
CA GLY A 117 -19.05 -17.26 -0.71
C GLY A 117 -18.43 -17.76 -2.02
N ALA A 118 -18.96 -18.84 -2.61
CA ALA A 118 -18.58 -19.27 -3.95
C ALA A 118 -18.94 -18.23 -5.02
N GLY A 119 -20.02 -17.47 -4.83
CA GLY A 119 -20.39 -16.35 -5.69
C GLY A 119 -19.36 -15.22 -5.72
N ALA A 120 -18.66 -14.96 -4.60
CA ALA A 120 -17.58 -13.95 -4.55
C ALA A 120 -16.41 -14.31 -5.50
N GLN A 121 -16.16 -15.59 -5.75
CA GLN A 121 -15.12 -16.05 -6.69
C GLN A 121 -15.43 -15.65 -8.15
N PHE A 122 -16.70 -15.44 -8.49
CA PHE A 122 -17.07 -14.90 -9.80
C PHE A 122 -16.57 -13.46 -9.97
N GLY A 123 -16.55 -12.66 -8.91
CA GLY A 123 -15.99 -11.29 -8.92
C GLY A 123 -14.50 -11.29 -9.25
N ILE A 124 -13.73 -12.21 -8.65
CA ILE A 124 -12.31 -12.41 -8.94
C ILE A 124 -12.09 -12.78 -10.41
N ALA A 125 -12.85 -13.77 -10.90
CA ALA A 125 -12.76 -14.21 -12.30
C ALA A 125 -13.13 -13.09 -13.28
N ALA A 126 -14.18 -12.31 -12.99
CA ALA A 126 -14.60 -11.19 -13.81
C ALA A 126 -13.53 -10.08 -13.86
N ALA A 127 -12.99 -9.66 -12.71
CA ALA A 127 -11.93 -8.67 -12.63
C ALA A 127 -10.67 -9.12 -13.39
N PHE A 128 -10.27 -10.39 -13.26
CA PHE A 128 -9.16 -10.98 -13.99
C PHE A 128 -9.39 -10.98 -15.51
N MET A 129 -10.56 -11.45 -15.97
CA MET A 129 -10.89 -11.52 -17.39
C MET A 129 -10.95 -10.13 -18.03
N ILE A 130 -11.51 -9.14 -17.31
CA ILE A 130 -11.55 -7.75 -17.78
C ILE A 130 -10.13 -7.19 -17.87
N ALA A 131 -9.30 -7.37 -16.83
CA ALA A 131 -7.92 -6.89 -16.82
C ALA A 131 -7.11 -7.49 -17.99
N LEU A 132 -7.23 -8.80 -18.23
CA LEU A 132 -6.62 -9.46 -19.37
C LEU A 132 -7.14 -8.96 -20.71
N ALA A 133 -8.46 -8.76 -20.84
CA ALA A 133 -9.07 -8.31 -22.08
C ALA A 133 -8.63 -6.91 -22.50
N THR A 134 -8.20 -6.06 -21.55
CA THR A 134 -7.64 -4.74 -21.90
C THR A 134 -6.30 -4.82 -22.64
N GLY A 135 -5.57 -5.94 -22.54
CA GLY A 135 -4.25 -6.10 -23.13
C GLY A 135 -3.15 -5.24 -22.50
N LEU A 136 -3.46 -4.50 -21.43
CA LEU A 136 -2.53 -3.59 -20.75
C LEU A 136 -1.64 -4.28 -19.71
N PHE A 137 -2.08 -5.44 -19.20
CA PHE A 137 -1.45 -6.11 -18.07
C PHE A 137 -0.97 -7.51 -18.44
N THR A 138 0.14 -7.92 -17.85
CA THR A 138 0.58 -9.32 -17.90
C THR A 138 -0.40 -10.23 -17.15
N PRO A 139 -0.44 -11.55 -17.43
CA PRO A 139 -1.28 -12.47 -16.68
C PRO A 139 -1.04 -12.44 -15.16
N GLN A 140 0.18 -12.18 -14.72
CA GLN A 140 0.57 -12.09 -13.32
C GLN A 140 0.02 -10.81 -12.64
N GLU A 141 0.08 -9.68 -13.33
CA GLU A 141 -0.50 -8.42 -12.85
C GLU A 141 -2.03 -8.48 -12.85
N ALA A 142 -2.63 -9.02 -13.91
CA ALA A 142 -4.06 -9.23 -14.00
C ALA A 142 -4.56 -10.17 -12.87
N ALA A 143 -3.80 -11.20 -12.52
CA ALA A 143 -4.12 -12.07 -11.38
C ALA A 143 -4.14 -11.30 -10.06
N SER A 144 -3.19 -10.38 -9.86
CA SER A 144 -3.14 -9.52 -8.67
C SER A 144 -4.33 -8.55 -8.61
N ILE A 145 -4.73 -7.98 -9.76
CA ILE A 145 -5.94 -7.13 -9.88
C ILE A 145 -7.20 -7.95 -9.57
N GLY A 146 -7.25 -9.20 -10.04
CA GLY A 146 -8.39 -10.10 -9.82
C GLY A 146 -8.74 -10.27 -8.34
N ILE A 147 -7.76 -10.35 -7.46
CA ILE A 147 -7.98 -10.54 -6.01
C ILE A 147 -8.79 -9.40 -5.37
N ILE A 148 -8.78 -8.20 -5.95
CA ILE A 148 -9.58 -7.05 -5.47
C ILE A 148 -11.09 -7.30 -5.62
N GLY A 149 -11.49 -8.18 -6.55
CA GLY A 149 -12.89 -8.50 -6.83
C GLY A 149 -13.52 -9.55 -5.89
N GLY A 150 -12.77 -10.12 -4.95
CA GLY A 150 -13.26 -11.08 -3.96
C GLY A 150 -13.72 -10.41 -2.69
#